data_AF-G2YB16-F1
#
_entry.id   AF-G2YB16-F1
#
_cell.length_a   1.000
_cell.length_b   1.000
_cell.length_c   1.000
_cell.angle_alpha   90.00
_cell.angle_beta   90.00
_cell.angle_gamma   90.00
#
_symmetry.space_group_name_H-M   'P 1'
#
loop_
_entity.id
_entity.type
_entity.pdbx_description
1 polymer ?
#
loop_
_entity_poly.entity_id
_entity_poly.type
_entity_poly.pdbx_seq_one_letter_code
_entity_poly.pdbx_strand_id
1 'polypeptide(L)'
;MIVKYISILKDSMWPGGERKVEGKTRTTGEKSKSRKEASLMLATLIPDLAGSVVGRVNAQAASRRIFATFNNPRLNAHLTFTLLDEVIDALFGDLGS
;
A
#
# COMPACT_ATOMS: atom_id res chain seq x y z
N MET A 1 -6.06 24.68 13.59
CA MET A 1 -5.89 23.26 13.21
C MET A 1 -5.20 23.12 11.86
N ILE A 2 -5.72 23.68 10.76
CA ILE A 2 -5.12 23.63 9.41
C ILE A 2 -3.68 24.15 9.33
N VAL A 3 -3.36 25.23 10.04
CA VAL A 3 -2.00 25.82 10.07
C VAL A 3 -0.95 24.80 10.53
N LYS A 4 -1.29 23.91 11.46
CA LYS A 4 -0.38 22.86 11.95
C LYS A 4 -0.08 21.83 10.86
N TYR A 5 -1.09 21.42 10.09
CA TYR A 5 -0.91 20.51 8.97
C TYR A 5 -0.12 21.14 7.83
N ILE A 6 -0.36 22.43 7.56
CA ILE A 6 0.43 23.21 6.58
C ILE A 6 1.89 23.30 7.02
N SER A 7 2.17 23.55 8.31
CA SER A 7 3.53 23.55 8.84
C SER A 7 4.22 22.19 8.71
N ILE A 8 3.55 21.10 9.08
CA ILE A 8 4.11 19.73 8.93
C ILE A 8 4.42 19.43 7.47
N LEU A 9 3.51 19.79 6.56
CA LEU A 9 3.69 19.57 5.14
C LEU A 9 4.85 20.41 4.58
N LYS A 10 4.93 21.68 4.99
CA LYS A 10 6.00 22.60 4.63
C LYS A 10 7.35 22.09 5.13
N ASP A 11 7.46 21.68 6.40
CA ASP A 11 8.71 21.21 6.99
C ASP A 11 9.16 19.85 6.41
N SER A 12 8.21 19.04 5.96
CA SER A 12 8.49 17.75 5.30
C SER A 12 9.07 17.92 3.88
N MET A 13 8.55 18.89 3.13
CA MET A 13 8.97 19.17 1.75
C MET A 13 10.15 20.15 1.66
N TRP A 14 10.22 21.10 2.60
CA TRP A 14 11.25 22.12 2.71
C TRP A 14 11.80 22.21 4.15
N PRO A 15 12.56 21.20 4.60
CA PRO A 15 13.17 21.25 5.93
C PRO A 15 14.11 22.46 6.01
N GLY A 16 13.85 23.37 6.96
CA GLY A 16 14.63 24.60 7.09
C GLY A 16 14.39 25.66 6.01
N GLY A 17 13.35 25.51 5.17
CA GLY A 17 13.03 26.45 4.08
C GLY A 17 13.77 26.18 2.78
N GLU A 18 14.69 25.21 2.76
CA GLU A 18 15.38 24.78 1.54
C GLU A 18 14.66 23.59 0.91
N ARG A 19 14.65 23.53 -0.43
CA ARG A 19 14.05 22.41 -1.16
C ARG A 19 14.77 21.15 -0.69
N LYS A 20 14.03 20.18 -0.15
CA LYS A 20 14.59 18.90 0.32
C LYS A 20 15.51 18.37 -0.77
N VAL A 21 16.80 18.34 -0.48
CA VAL A 21 17.82 17.80 -1.37
C VAL A 21 17.33 16.41 -1.77
N GLU A 22 17.28 16.14 -3.08
CA GLU A 22 16.88 14.82 -3.56
C GLU A 22 17.79 13.81 -2.87
N GLY A 23 17.20 13.06 -1.92
CA GLY A 23 17.92 12.02 -1.21
C GLY A 23 18.50 11.08 -2.24
N LYS A 24 19.73 10.60 -1.99
CA LYS A 24 20.50 9.74 -2.89
C LYS A 24 19.57 8.77 -3.62
N THR A 25 19.50 8.89 -4.94
CA THR A 25 18.59 8.08 -5.77
C THR A 25 18.78 6.62 -5.40
N ARG A 26 17.72 5.99 -4.88
CA ARG A 26 17.77 4.59 -4.43
C ARG A 26 18.36 3.72 -5.53
N THR A 27 19.42 3.00 -5.20
CA THR A 27 20.09 2.06 -6.11
C THR A 27 19.13 0.93 -6.49
N THR A 28 19.40 0.27 -7.62
CA THR A 28 18.61 -0.88 -8.07
C THR A 28 18.58 -1.99 -7.01
N GLY A 29 19.69 -2.18 -6.28
CA GLY A 29 19.79 -3.13 -5.17
C GLY A 29 18.88 -2.78 -4.00
N GLU A 30 18.86 -1.51 -3.57
CA GLU A 30 17.97 -1.04 -2.48
C GLU A 30 16.49 -1.13 -2.87
N LYS A 31 16.15 -0.79 -4.12
CA LYS A 31 14.79 -0.96 -4.65
C LYS A 31 14.38 -2.43 -4.66
N SER A 32 15.27 -3.33 -5.08
CA SER A 32 15.02 -4.77 -5.10
C SER A 32 14.85 -5.35 -3.68
N LYS A 33 15.72 -4.95 -2.74
CA LYS A 33 15.64 -5.34 -1.33
C LYS A 33 14.31 -4.91 -0.70
N SER A 34 13.98 -3.63 -0.81
CA SER A 34 12.73 -3.08 -0.27
C SER A 34 11.49 -3.73 -0.91
N ARG A 35 11.54 -4.03 -2.21
CA ARG A 35 10.50 -4.76 -2.92
C ARG A 35 10.31 -6.18 -2.34
N LYS A 36 11.39 -6.90 -2.08
CA LYS A 36 11.35 -8.26 -1.51
C LYS A 36 10.81 -8.28 -0.07
N GLU A 37 11.23 -7.32 0.76
CA GLU A 37 10.73 -7.15 2.12
C GLU A 37 9.23 -6.86 2.12
N ALA A 38 8.77 -5.96 1.24
CA ALA A 38 7.35 -5.67 1.09
C ALA A 38 6.54 -6.88 0.61
N SER A 39 7.07 -7.72 -0.28
CA SER A 39 6.40 -8.98 -0.69
C SER A 39 6.16 -9.88 0.51
N LEU A 40 7.19 -10.03 1.35
CA LEU A 40 7.15 -10.93 2.49
C LEU A 40 6.12 -10.44 3.51
N MET A 41 6.14 -9.13 3.82
CA MET A 41 5.20 -8.52 4.76
C MET A 41 3.76 -8.60 4.29
N LEU A 42 3.49 -8.33 3.01
CA LEU A 42 2.15 -8.47 2.45
C LEU A 42 1.67 -9.93 2.53
N ALA A 43 2.55 -10.89 2.24
CA ALA A 43 2.22 -12.30 2.24
C ALA A 43 1.92 -12.87 3.64
N THR A 44 2.35 -12.17 4.70
CA THR A 44 2.09 -12.56 6.09
C THR A 44 0.94 -11.76 6.71
N LEU A 45 0.98 -10.43 6.61
CA LEU A 45 0.06 -9.55 7.33
C LEU A 45 -1.37 -9.60 6.77
N ILE A 46 -1.54 -9.76 5.45
CA ILE A 46 -2.88 -9.85 4.85
C ILE A 46 -3.58 -11.14 5.30
N PRO A 47 -2.97 -12.33 5.21
CA PRO A 47 -3.57 -13.55 5.78
C PRO A 47 -3.84 -13.48 7.28
N ASP A 48 -3.01 -12.78 8.04
CA ASP A 48 -3.23 -12.64 9.49
C ASP A 48 -4.41 -11.72 9.79
N LEU A 49 -4.61 -10.65 9.01
CA LEU A 49 -5.69 -9.69 9.21
C LEU A 49 -7.05 -10.19 8.71
N ALA A 50 -7.08 -10.85 7.55
CA ALA A 50 -8.34 -11.18 6.85
C ALA A 50 -8.59 -12.69 6.73
N GLY A 51 -7.64 -13.55 7.10
CA GLY A 51 -7.73 -14.99 6.87
C GLY A 51 -8.89 -15.69 7.59
N SER A 52 -9.40 -15.11 8.68
CA SER A 52 -10.58 -15.60 9.40
C SER A 52 -11.91 -15.35 8.67
N VAL A 53 -11.96 -14.33 7.80
CA VAL A 53 -13.18 -13.92 7.09
C VAL A 53 -13.25 -14.52 5.69
N VAL A 54 -12.13 -14.46 4.94
CA VAL A 54 -12.10 -14.88 3.52
C VAL A 54 -11.35 -16.18 3.27
N GLY A 55 -10.77 -16.78 4.32
CA GLY A 55 -9.91 -17.95 4.24
C GLY A 55 -8.45 -17.61 3.90
N ARG A 56 -7.51 -18.25 4.61
CA ARG A 56 -6.06 -17.96 4.49
C ARG A 56 -5.49 -18.10 3.07
N VAL A 57 -5.94 -19.10 2.31
CA VAL A 57 -5.46 -19.35 0.94
C VAL A 57 -5.88 -18.22 0.01
N ASN A 58 -7.12 -17.76 0.11
CA ASN A 58 -7.65 -16.64 -0.67
C ASN A 58 -6.92 -15.34 -0.32
N ALA A 59 -6.73 -15.08 0.98
CA ALA A 59 -5.97 -13.92 1.45
C ALA A 59 -4.52 -13.91 0.94
N GLN A 60 -3.87 -15.08 0.88
CA GLN A 60 -2.51 -15.21 0.34
C GLN A 60 -2.45 -14.99 -1.17
N ALA A 61 -3.46 -15.47 -1.92
CA ALA A 61 -3.57 -15.24 -3.36
C ALA A 61 -3.81 -13.75 -3.69
N ALA A 62 -4.69 -13.09 -2.93
CA ALA A 62 -4.94 -11.65 -3.03
C ALA A 62 -3.66 -10.85 -2.76
N SER A 63 -2.94 -11.17 -1.68
CA SER A 63 -1.67 -10.54 -1.33
C SER A 63 -0.63 -10.59 -2.46
N ARG A 64 -0.48 -11.76 -3.10
CA ARG A 64 0.43 -11.93 -4.26
C ARG A 64 -0.01 -11.11 -5.47
N ARG A 65 -1.32 -11.05 -5.75
CA ARG A 65 -1.88 -10.23 -6.84
C ARG A 65 -1.65 -8.74 -6.60
N ILE A 66 -1.94 -8.25 -5.40
CA ILE A 66 -1.69 -6.86 -4.97
C ILE A 66 -0.23 -6.49 -5.21
N PHE A 67 0.66 -7.35 -4.73
CA PHE A 67 2.09 -7.15 -4.88
C PHE A 67 2.52 -7.12 -6.36
N ALA A 68 2.11 -8.11 -7.17
CA ALA A 68 2.46 -8.18 -8.58
C ALA A 68 1.97 -6.96 -9.38
N THR A 69 0.81 -6.42 -9.04
CA THR A 69 0.27 -5.25 -9.71
C THR A 69 1.00 -3.97 -9.34
N PHE A 70 1.42 -3.76 -8.09
CA PHE A 70 2.28 -2.62 -7.73
C PHE A 70 3.61 -2.59 -8.51
N ASN A 71 4.00 -3.71 -9.12
CA ASN A 71 5.14 -3.81 -10.02
C ASN A 71 4.81 -3.42 -11.48
N ASN A 72 3.53 -3.20 -11.84
CA ASN A 72 3.05 -2.89 -13.18
C ASN A 72 2.12 -1.65 -13.20
N PRO A 73 2.59 -0.48 -13.69
CA PRO A 73 1.86 0.78 -13.63
C PRO A 73 0.54 0.79 -14.43
N ARG A 74 0.36 -0.09 -15.43
CA ARG A 74 -0.87 -0.17 -16.22
C ARG A 74 -1.98 -0.95 -15.52
N LEU A 75 -1.60 -1.88 -14.64
CA LEU A 75 -2.53 -2.69 -13.84
C LEU A 75 -2.92 -1.97 -12.52
N ASN A 76 -2.12 -0.99 -12.07
CA ASN A 76 -2.32 -0.28 -10.80
C ASN A 76 -3.70 0.36 -10.65
N ALA A 77 -4.20 1.07 -11.66
CA ALA A 77 -5.48 1.77 -11.55
C ALA A 77 -6.65 0.79 -11.41
N HIS A 78 -6.69 -0.24 -12.27
CA HIS A 78 -7.75 -1.25 -12.24
C HIS A 78 -7.72 -2.04 -10.92
N LEU A 79 -6.53 -2.41 -10.44
CA LEU A 79 -6.40 -3.11 -9.17
C LEU A 79 -6.87 -2.27 -7.99
N THR A 80 -6.53 -0.98 -7.93
CA THR A 80 -6.97 -0.13 -6.82
C THR A 80 -8.50 -0.08 -6.73
N PHE A 81 -9.20 0.01 -7.86
CA PHE A 81 -10.67 0.00 -7.87
C PHE A 81 -11.24 -1.38 -7.50
N THR A 82 -10.72 -2.47 -8.07
CA THR A 82 -11.20 -3.82 -7.73
C THR A 82 -10.95 -4.18 -6.26
N LEU A 83 -9.82 -3.77 -5.68
CA LEU A 83 -9.56 -3.97 -4.25
C LEU A 83 -10.47 -3.12 -3.37
N LEU A 84 -10.76 -1.90 -3.79
CA LEU A 84 -11.65 -1.01 -3.07
C LEU A 84 -13.07 -1.59 -3.05
N ASP A 85 -13.56 -2.08 -4.19
CA ASP A 85 -14.88 -2.71 -4.30
C ASP A 85 -14.97 -3.96 -3.40
N GLU A 86 -13.97 -4.84 -3.44
CA GLU A 86 -13.96 -6.06 -2.61
C GLU A 86 -13.81 -5.75 -1.11
N VAL A 87 -13.08 -4.69 -0.74
CA VAL A 87 -12.98 -4.25 0.66
C VAL A 87 -14.30 -3.64 1.13
N ILE A 88 -14.97 -2.86 0.28
CA ILE A 88 -16.28 -2.28 0.60
C ILE A 88 -17.32 -3.39 0.74
N ASP A 89 -17.34 -4.36 -0.16
CA ASP A 89 -18.25 -5.50 -0.09
C ASP A 89 -17.99 -6.37 1.16
N ALA A 90 -16.72 -6.65 1.46
CA ALA A 90 -16.36 -7.43 2.65
C ALA A 90 -16.67 -6.70 3.99
N LEU A 91 -16.61 -5.37 4.02
CA LEU A 91 -16.84 -4.59 5.24
C LEU A 91 -18.32 -4.18 5.42
N PHE A 92 -19.07 -4.04 4.33
CA PHE A 92 -20.41 -3.46 4.35
C PHE A 92 -21.48 -4.32 3.64
N GLY A 93 -21.12 -5.44 3.01
CA GLY A 93 -22.06 -6.31 2.30
C GLY A 93 -23.09 -7.00 3.21
N ASP A 94 -22.77 -7.19 4.49
CA ASP A 94 -23.65 -7.82 5.48
C ASP A 94 -24.67 -6.84 6.11
N LEU A 95 -24.55 -5.52 5.83
CA LEU A 95 -25.49 -4.49 6.31
C LEU A 95 -26.76 -4.38 5.44
N GLY A 96 -26.89 -5.19 4.39
CA GLY A 96 -27.93 -5.08 3.36
C GLY A 96 -28.80 -6.33 3.14
N SER A 97 -28.71 -7.37 3.98
CA SER A 97 -29.55 -8.58 3.90
C SER A 97 -30.36 -8.83 5.16
#